data_AF-D5EIV1-F1
#
_entry.id   AF-D5EIV1-F1
#
_cell.length_a   1.000
_cell.length_b   1.000
_cell.length_c   1.000
_cell.angle_alpha   90.00
_cell.angle_beta   90.00
_cell.angle_gamma   90.00
#
_symmetry.space_group_name_H-M   'P 1'
#
loop_
_entity.id
_entity.type
_entity.pdbx_description
1 polymer ?
#
loop_
_entity_poly.entity_id
_entity_poly.type
_entity_poly.pdbx_seq_one_letter_code
_entity_poly.pdbx_strand_id
1 'polypeptide(L)'
;MTESFFSSEGRIGRLLFAGRVLLLLLLTALVFFLGIRHFSHDEAHAFLMPLAYFAGVVASVFATFGILMNLIKRLHDMNKPVILSALIFVPGVNVLMVLYASLVPGVGEE
;
A
#
# COMPACT_ATOMS: atom_id res chain seq x y z
N MET A 1 23.52 9.66 -10.97
CA MET A 1 22.08 9.51 -11.19
C MET A 1 21.43 9.65 -9.83
N THR A 2 20.80 10.79 -9.56
CA THR A 2 20.21 11.07 -8.26
C THR A 2 18.92 10.27 -8.18
N GLU A 3 18.99 9.08 -7.58
CA GLU A 3 17.86 8.21 -7.27
C GLU A 3 16.90 8.98 -6.37
N SER A 4 15.97 9.68 -6.99
CA SER A 4 14.89 10.35 -6.28
C SER A 4 13.89 9.28 -5.87
N PHE A 5 14.07 8.77 -4.65
CA PHE A 5 13.16 7.80 -4.01
C PHE A 5 11.68 8.27 -4.04
N PHE A 6 11.45 9.57 -4.22
CA PHE A 6 10.15 10.22 -4.32
C PHE A 6 9.74 10.66 -5.73
N SER A 7 10.60 10.58 -6.75
CA SER A 7 10.19 10.94 -8.11
C SER A 7 9.23 9.88 -8.67
N SER A 8 8.09 10.38 -9.14
CA SER A 8 7.09 9.61 -9.89
C SER A 8 7.25 9.85 -11.40
N GLU A 9 8.36 10.40 -11.88
CA GLU A 9 8.56 10.72 -13.31
C GLU A 9 9.33 9.64 -14.08
N GLY A 10 9.70 8.52 -13.41
CA GLY A 10 10.31 7.35 -14.03
C GLY A 10 9.46 6.08 -13.88
N ARG A 11 9.84 5.01 -14.60
CA ARG A 11 9.23 3.68 -14.45
C ARG A 11 9.46 3.18 -13.03
N ILE A 12 8.40 2.75 -12.34
CA ILE A 12 8.51 2.25 -10.97
C ILE A 12 9.17 0.88 -11.03
N GLY A 13 10.38 0.76 -10.48
CA GLY A 13 11.07 -0.53 -10.36
C GLY A 13 10.44 -1.47 -9.33
N ARG A 14 10.77 -2.76 -9.42
CA ARG A 14 10.20 -3.81 -8.54
C ARG A 14 10.42 -3.55 -7.05
N LEU A 15 11.66 -3.21 -6.68
CA LEU A 15 12.05 -2.97 -5.28
C LEU A 15 11.39 -1.72 -4.71
N LEU A 16 11.31 -0.64 -5.50
CA LEU A 16 10.64 0.60 -5.11
C LEU A 16 9.13 0.38 -4.93
N PHE A 17 8.50 -0.39 -5.82
CA PHE A 17 7.08 -0.77 -5.67
C PHE A 17 6.85 -1.55 -4.37
N ALA A 18 7.60 -2.64 -4.15
CA ALA A 18 7.47 -3.45 -2.95
C ALA A 18 7.74 -2.64 -1.66
N GLY A 19 8.78 -1.80 -1.68
CA GLY A 19 9.11 -0.92 -0.56
C GLY A 19 8.00 0.06 -0.23
N ARG A 20 7.35 0.68 -1.24
CA ARG A 20 6.21 1.58 -1.04
C ARG A 20 4.99 0.87 -0.46
N VAL A 21 4.68 -0.34 -0.97
CA VAL A 21 3.58 -1.15 -0.43
C VAL A 21 3.84 -1.51 1.03
N LEU A 22 5.04 -2.01 1.35
CA LEU A 22 5.43 -2.34 2.72
C LEU A 22 5.39 -1.13 3.65
N LEU A 23 5.87 0.02 3.19
CA LEU A 23 5.84 1.26 3.96
C LEU A 23 4.41 1.69 4.28
N LEU A 24 3.50 1.64 3.30
CA LEU A 24 2.09 1.98 3.51
C LEU A 24 1.43 1.02 4.52
N LEU A 25 1.69 -0.28 4.40
CA LEU A 25 1.18 -1.28 5.34
C LEU A 25 1.74 -1.06 6.76
N LEU A 26 3.03 -0.76 6.88
CA LEU A 26 3.68 -0.50 8.16
C LEU A 26 3.13 0.76 8.82
N LEU A 27 2.92 1.84 8.05
CA LEU A 27 2.29 3.06 8.56
C LEU A 27 0.87 2.80 9.04
N THR A 28 0.06 2.05 8.30
CA THR A 28 -1.29 1.67 8.74
C THR A 28 -1.24 0.83 10.02
N ALA A 29 -0.36 -0.16 10.10
CA ALA A 29 -0.18 -0.98 11.30
C ALA A 29 0.27 -0.15 12.50
N LEU A 30 1.15 0.83 12.29
CA LEU A 30 1.62 1.76 13.32
C LEU A 30 0.48 2.65 13.84
N VAL A 31 -0.43 3.12 12.98
CA VAL A 31 -1.64 3.86 13.41
C VAL A 31 -2.51 2.99 14.32
N PHE A 32 -2.77 1.74 13.94
CA PHE A 32 -3.51 0.81 14.79
C PHE A 32 -2.80 0.55 16.11
N PHE A 33 -1.49 0.26 16.07
CA PHE A 33 -0.70 -0.04 17.26
C PHE A 33 -0.68 1.13 18.25
N LEU A 34 -0.41 2.34 17.76
CA LEU A 34 -0.38 3.53 18.60
C LEU A 34 -1.77 3.88 19.14
N GLY A 35 -2.81 3.78 18.30
CA GLY A 35 -4.19 4.02 18.71
C GLY A 35 -4.60 3.05 19.82
N ILE A 36 -4.46 1.74 19.60
CA ILE A 36 -4.81 0.72 20.58
C ILE A 36 -3.99 0.92 21.86
N ARG A 37 -2.66 1.09 21.76
CA ARG A 37 -1.80 1.28 22.94
C ARG A 37 -2.17 2.53 23.74
N HIS A 38 -2.54 3.62 23.09
CA HIS A 38 -2.91 4.86 23.76
C HIS A 38 -4.22 4.71 24.54
N PHE A 39 -5.26 4.15 23.92
CA PHE A 39 -6.59 4.04 24.53
C PHE A 39 -6.76 2.80 25.42
N SER A 40 -5.86 1.81 25.37
CA SER A 40 -5.89 0.63 26.27
C SER A 40 -5.04 0.79 27.53
N HIS A 41 -4.23 1.86 27.63
CA HIS A 41 -3.34 2.07 28.77
C HIS A 41 -4.08 2.42 30.07
N ASP A 42 -5.25 3.06 29.97
CA ASP A 42 -6.02 3.57 31.10
C ASP A 42 -7.51 3.25 30.93
N GLU A 43 -8.13 2.70 31.98
CA GLU A 43 -9.55 2.33 31.98
C GLU A 43 -10.46 3.55 31.76
N ALA A 44 -10.03 4.74 32.19
CA ALA A 44 -10.77 5.98 31.92
C ALA A 44 -10.81 6.34 30.43
N HIS A 45 -9.88 5.83 29.62
CA HIS A 45 -9.77 6.09 28.19
C HIS A 45 -10.30 4.92 27.33
N ALA A 46 -10.64 3.78 27.94
CA ALA A 46 -11.09 2.58 27.23
C ALA A 46 -12.38 2.79 26.43
N PHE A 47 -13.26 3.70 26.86
CA PHE A 47 -14.48 4.03 26.11
C PHE A 47 -14.21 4.69 24.74
N LEU A 48 -13.01 5.26 24.54
CA LEU A 48 -12.57 5.88 23.29
C LEU A 48 -11.91 4.87 22.33
N MET A 49 -11.81 3.59 22.69
CA MET A 49 -11.25 2.54 21.83
C MET A 49 -11.89 2.50 20.41
N PRO A 50 -13.21 2.73 20.21
CA PRO A 50 -13.80 2.85 18.87
C PRO A 50 -13.15 3.93 17.98
N LEU A 51 -12.66 5.03 18.56
CA LEU A 51 -11.94 6.07 17.82
C LEU A 51 -10.60 5.57 17.29
N ALA A 52 -9.91 4.71 18.06
CA ALA A 52 -8.67 4.07 17.65
C ALA A 52 -8.90 3.18 16.41
N TYR A 53 -9.96 2.37 16.44
CA TYR A 53 -10.33 1.52 15.30
C TYR A 53 -10.75 2.36 14.10
N PHE A 54 -11.52 3.43 14.31
CA PHE A 54 -11.91 4.34 13.23
C PHE A 54 -10.70 4.97 12.55
N ALA A 55 -9.74 5.49 13.31
CA ALA A 55 -8.51 6.05 12.76
C ALA A 55 -7.70 5.01 11.96
N GLY A 56 -7.61 3.78 12.47
CA GLY A 56 -6.97 2.67 11.75
C GLY A 56 -7.70 2.30 10.45
N VAL A 57 -9.03 2.26 10.45
CA VAL A 57 -9.84 2.04 9.25
C VAL A 57 -9.60 3.14 8.22
N VAL A 58 -9.64 4.41 8.64
CA VAL A 58 -9.34 5.54 7.74
C VAL A 58 -7.94 5.41 7.14
N ALA A 59 -6.93 5.13 7.96
CA ALA A 59 -5.56 4.89 7.49
C ALA A 59 -5.48 3.71 6.51
N SER A 60 -6.23 2.63 6.73
CA SER A 60 -6.27 1.47 5.83
C SER A 60 -6.92 1.79 4.48
N VAL A 61 -7.93 2.67 4.44
CA VAL A 61 -8.55 3.13 3.20
C VAL A 61 -7.54 3.94 2.38
N PHE A 62 -6.84 4.88 3.00
CA PHE A 62 -5.79 5.65 2.32
C PHE A 62 -4.64 4.77 1.81
N ALA A 63 -4.17 3.82 2.63
CA ALA A 63 -3.13 2.88 2.22
C ALA A 63 -3.61 2.01 1.06
N THR A 64 -4.86 1.56 1.07
CA THR A 64 -5.45 0.79 -0.04
C THR A 64 -5.42 1.60 -1.33
N PHE A 65 -5.96 2.82 -1.34
CA PHE A 65 -5.92 3.67 -2.54
C PHE A 65 -4.49 3.96 -3.01
N GLY A 66 -3.56 4.21 -2.08
CA GLY A 66 -2.15 4.40 -2.39
C GLY A 66 -1.51 3.16 -3.04
N ILE A 67 -1.76 1.96 -2.51
CA ILE A 67 -1.27 0.70 -3.07
C ILE A 67 -1.87 0.46 -4.47
N LEU A 68 -3.18 0.67 -4.63
CA LEU A 68 -3.86 0.47 -5.92
C LEU A 68 -3.31 1.41 -7.00
N MET A 69 -3.08 2.68 -6.66
CA MET A 69 -2.52 3.66 -7.60
C MET A 69 -1.09 3.31 -8.03
N ASN A 70 -0.26 2.86 -7.08
CA ASN A 70 1.08 2.35 -7.39
C ASN A 70 1.03 1.07 -8.25
N LEU A 71 0.06 0.19 -8.00
CA LEU A 71 -0.12 -1.05 -8.75
C LEU A 71 -0.53 -0.79 -10.20
N ILE A 72 -1.52 0.09 -10.42
CA ILE A 72 -1.94 0.49 -11.78
C ILE A 72 -0.75 1.05 -12.55
N LYS A 73 0.01 1.95 -11.94
CA LYS A 73 1.20 2.53 -12.55
C LYS A 73 2.26 1.47 -12.86
N ARG A 74 2.53 0.54 -11.94
CA ARG A 74 3.50 -0.54 -12.16
C ARG A 74 3.06 -1.48 -13.29
N LEU A 75 1.79 -1.85 -13.37
CA LEU A 75 1.27 -2.67 -14.48
C LEU A 75 1.40 -1.96 -15.83
N HIS A 76 1.10 -0.65 -15.85
CA HIS A 76 1.32 0.18 -17.03
C HIS A 76 2.80 0.21 -17.42
N ASP A 77 3.71 0.42 -16.46
CA ASP A 77 5.16 0.42 -16.70
C ASP A 77 5.71 -0.94 -17.17
N MET A 78 4.99 -2.03 -16.88
CA MET A 78 5.29 -3.39 -17.36
C MET A 78 4.71 -3.69 -18.76
N ASN A 79 4.10 -2.70 -19.43
CA ASN A 79 3.37 -2.86 -20.70
C ASN A 79 2.28 -3.95 -20.63
N LYS A 80 1.64 -4.11 -19.46
CA LYS A 80 0.56 -5.08 -19.28
C LYS A 80 -0.78 -4.50 -19.75
N PRO A 81 -1.69 -5.34 -20.29
CA PRO A 81 -2.98 -4.88 -20.80
C PRO A 81 -3.83 -4.22 -19.71
N VAL A 82 -4.55 -3.16 -20.09
CA VAL A 82 -5.46 -2.38 -19.22
C VAL A 82 -6.51 -3.24 -18.51
N ILE A 83 -6.91 -4.36 -19.12
CA ILE A 83 -7.85 -5.32 -18.54
C ILE A 83 -7.33 -5.90 -17.21
N LEU A 84 -6.01 -6.10 -17.06
CA LEU A 84 -5.42 -6.54 -15.79
C LEU A 84 -5.57 -5.46 -14.70
N SER A 85 -5.57 -4.18 -15.06
CA SER A 85 -5.82 -3.09 -14.12
C SER A 85 -7.27 -3.07 -13.65
N ALA A 86 -8.23 -3.56 -14.44
CA ALA A 86 -9.63 -3.69 -14.01
C ALA A 86 -9.81 -4.80 -12.95
N LEU A 87 -9.02 -5.87 -13.02
CA LEU A 87 -9.05 -6.96 -12.04
C LEU A 87 -8.61 -6.53 -10.63
N ILE A 88 -7.98 -5.36 -10.50
CA ILE A 88 -7.60 -4.76 -9.22
C ILE A 88 -8.82 -4.41 -8.36
N PHE A 89 -9.99 -4.16 -8.97
CA PHE A 89 -11.21 -3.89 -8.22
C PHE A 89 -11.86 -5.13 -7.62
N VAL A 90 -11.41 -6.33 -8.00
CA VAL A 90 -11.92 -7.58 -7.43
C VAL A 90 -11.16 -7.87 -6.12
N PRO A 91 -11.85 -7.91 -4.97
CA PRO A 91 -11.20 -8.23 -3.70
C PRO A 91 -10.59 -9.63 -3.74
N GLY A 92 -9.39 -9.79 -3.19
CA GLY A 92 -8.61 -11.03 -3.21
C GLY A 92 -7.72 -11.15 -4.45
N VAL A 93 -8.24 -10.84 -5.65
CA VAL A 93 -7.43 -10.81 -6.88
C VAL A 93 -6.41 -9.67 -6.82
N ASN A 94 -6.78 -8.54 -6.23
CA ASN A 94 -5.87 -7.42 -5.99
C ASN A 94 -4.60 -7.80 -5.19
N VAL A 95 -4.72 -8.68 -4.19
CA VAL A 95 -3.57 -9.16 -3.40
C VAL A 95 -2.64 -9.98 -4.27
N LEU A 96 -3.18 -10.89 -5.09
CA LEU A 96 -2.39 -11.68 -6.04
C LEU A 96 -1.68 -10.78 -7.06
N MET A 97 -2.33 -9.72 -7.52
CA MET A 97 -1.75 -8.75 -8.45
C MET A 97 -0.64 -7.91 -7.82
N VAL A 98 -0.79 -7.52 -6.55
CA VAL A 98 0.31 -6.88 -5.80
C VAL A 98 1.51 -7.81 -5.71
N LEU A 99 1.30 -9.08 -5.32
CA LEU A 99 2.38 -10.07 -5.24
C LEU A 99 3.06 -10.28 -6.60
N TYR A 100 2.27 -10.41 -7.66
CA TYR A 100 2.78 -10.51 -9.02
C TYR A 100 3.66 -9.32 -9.40
N ALA A 101 3.17 -8.10 -9.19
CA ALA A 101 3.90 -6.87 -9.51
C ALA A 101 5.15 -6.66 -8.64
N SER A 102 5.17 -7.23 -7.43
CA SER A 102 6.32 -7.23 -6.52
C SER A 102 7.38 -8.28 -6.86
N LEU A 103 7.04 -9.36 -7.58
CA LEU A 103 7.98 -10.44 -7.88
C LEU A 103 8.51 -10.38 -9.32
N VAL A 104 7.67 -9.97 -10.27
CA VAL A 104 8.02 -9.99 -11.70
C VAL A 104 8.81 -8.72 -12.08
N PRO A 105 9.98 -8.87 -12.74
CA PRO A 105 10.74 -7.74 -13.24
C PRO A 105 9.96 -6.99 -14.34
N GLY A 106 10.15 -5.67 -14.39
CA GLY A 106 9.62 -4.85 -15.46
C GLY A 106 10.46 -5.00 -16.73
N VAL A 107 9.91 -4.58 -17.87
CA VAL A 107 10.64 -4.61 -19.15
C VAL A 107 11.94 -3.81 -19.00
N GLY A 108 13.12 -4.40 -19.13
CA GLY A 108 14.42 -3.70 -18.97
C GLY A 108 14.97 -3.58 -17.53
N GLU A 109 14.35 -4.25 -16.56
CA GLU A 109 15.01 -4.59 -15.28
C GLU A 109 15.63 -6.00 -15.45
N GLU A 110 16.90 -6.10 -15.85
CA GLU A 110 17.70 -7.34 -15.76
C GLU A 110 18.47 -7.41 -14.44
#